data_AF-A0A2G3PTT2-F1
#
_entry.id   AF-A0A2G3PTT2-F1
#
_cell.length_a   1.000
_cell.length_b   1.000
_cell.length_c   1.000
_cell.angle_alpha   90.00
_cell.angle_beta   90.00
_cell.angle_gamma   90.00
#
_symmetry.space_group_name_H-M   'P 1'
#
loop_
_entity.id
_entity.type
_entity.pdbx_description
1 polymer ?
#
loop_
_entity_poly.entity_id
_entity_poly.type
_entity_poly.pdbx_seq_one_letter_code
_entity_poly.pdbx_strand_id
1 'polypeptide(L)' 'MPLLNYTTSIAPTKTVMEIQAALAKGDASAIMANYDANGNIVALSFRILADGQEIAFKLPTAWEPVQKTL' A
#
# COMPACT_ATOMS: atom_id res chain seq x y z
N MET A 1 -12.48 -15.25 13.40
CA MET A 1 -11.94 -15.92 12.21
C MET A 1 -10.42 -15.95 12.34
N PRO A 2 -9.75 -17.08 12.13
CA PRO A 2 -8.29 -17.08 12.01
C PRO A 2 -7.89 -16.20 10.83
N LEU A 3 -6.78 -15.47 10.97
CA LEU A 3 -6.21 -14.71 9.87
C LEU A 3 -5.80 -15.71 8.77
N LEU A 4 -6.21 -15.49 7.53
CA LEU A 4 -5.83 -16.38 6.43
C LEU A 4 -4.35 -16.15 6.09
N ASN A 5 -3.55 -17.20 6.16
CA ASN A 5 -2.09 -17.17 6.00
C ASN A 5 -1.64 -17.26 4.52
N TYR A 6 -2.42 -16.68 3.61
CA TYR A 6 -2.06 -16.66 2.20
C TYR A 6 -0.84 -15.76 1.99
N THR A 7 0.27 -16.39 1.62
CA THR A 7 1.49 -15.70 1.21
C THR A 7 1.66 -15.79 -0.30
N THR A 8 2.57 -14.99 -0.82
CA THR A 8 2.92 -14.99 -2.23
C THR A 8 4.42 -14.93 -2.39
N SER A 9 4.94 -15.58 -3.42
CA SER A 9 6.34 -15.44 -3.84
C SER A 9 6.58 -14.19 -4.69
N ILE A 10 5.53 -13.38 -4.95
CA ILE A 10 5.65 -12.12 -5.67
C ILE A 10 6.41 -11.10 -4.80
N ALA A 11 7.43 -10.48 -5.38
CA ALA A 11 8.21 -9.45 -4.71
C ALA A 11 7.31 -8.26 -4.30
N PRO A 12 7.45 -7.73 -3.07
CA PRO A 12 6.64 -6.60 -2.59
C PRO A 12 6.69 -5.39 -3.53
N THR A 13 7.86 -5.10 -4.11
CA THR A 13 8.06 -3.99 -5.05
C THR A 13 7.18 -4.09 -6.28
N LYS A 14 6.98 -5.29 -6.83
CA LYS A 14 6.10 -5.51 -7.98
C LYS A 14 4.65 -5.17 -7.62
N THR A 15 4.17 -5.72 -6.51
CA THR A 15 2.80 -5.47 -6.03
C THR A 15 2.57 -3.98 -5.74
N VAL A 16 3.57 -3.30 -5.19
CA VAL A 16 3.52 -1.85 -4.95
C VAL A 16 3.37 -1.07 -6.25
N MET A 17 4.12 -1.41 -7.29
CA MET A 17 3.99 -0.76 -8.60
C MET A 17 2.60 -0.99 -9.22
N GLU A 18 2.04 -2.18 -9.08
CA GLU A 18 0.68 -2.50 -9.55
C GLU A 18 -0.38 -1.68 -8.80
N ILE A 19 -0.26 -1.54 -7.47
CA ILE A 19 -1.13 -0.68 -6.67
C ILE A 19 -1.00 0.79 -7.10
N GLN A 20 0.23 1.29 -7.29
CA GLN A 20 0.46 2.66 -7.74
C GLN A 20 -0.17 2.94 -9.11
N ALA A 21 -0.06 1.99 -10.05
CA ALA A 21 -0.70 2.09 -11.36
C ALA A 21 -2.23 2.13 -11.25
N ALA A 22 -2.81 1.31 -10.37
CA ALA A 22 -4.25 1.32 -10.10
C ALA A 22 -4.73 2.64 -9.48
N LEU A 23 -3.96 3.19 -8.52
CA LEU A 23 -4.24 4.48 -7.90
C LEU A 23 -4.16 5.63 -8.92
N ALA A 24 -3.12 5.65 -9.75
CA ALA A 24 -2.97 6.66 -10.80
C ALA A 24 -4.11 6.60 -11.82
N LYS A 25 -4.60 5.40 -12.16
CA LYS A 25 -5.79 5.22 -12.99
C LYS A 25 -7.08 5.70 -12.31
N GLY A 26 -7.12 5.71 -10.98
CA GLY A 26 -8.23 6.20 -10.16
C GLY A 26 -8.08 7.66 -9.73
N ASP A 27 -7.46 8.50 -10.56
CA ASP A 27 -7.32 9.95 -10.36
C ASP A 27 -6.52 10.36 -9.09
N ALA A 28 -5.65 9.47 -8.59
CA ALA A 28 -4.67 9.88 -7.59
C ALA A 28 -3.71 10.93 -8.20
N SER A 29 -3.74 12.14 -7.65
CA SER A 29 -2.91 13.26 -8.12
C SER A 29 -1.48 13.20 -7.59
N ALA A 30 -1.23 12.44 -6.53
CA ALA A 30 0.11 12.10 -6.07
C ALA A 30 0.12 10.82 -5.24
N ILE A 31 1.25 10.10 -5.30
CA ILE A 31 1.48 8.86 -4.55
C ILE A 31 2.88 8.90 -3.94
N MET A 32 3.01 8.45 -2.70
CA MET A 32 4.26 8.38 -1.93
C MET A 32 4.37 6.99 -1.28
N ALA A 33 5.51 6.32 -1.50
CA ALA A 33 5.86 5.11 -0.78
C ALA A 33 6.67 5.45 0.47
N ASN A 34 6.21 4.95 1.62
CA ASN A 34 6.87 5.13 2.90
C ASN A 34 7.68 3.87 3.21
N TYR A 35 8.95 4.07 3.57
CA TYR A 35 9.86 2.99 3.94
C TYR A 35 10.32 3.13 5.38
N ASP A 36 10.60 2.01 6.03
CA ASP A 36 11.29 1.98 7.33
C ASP A 36 12.82 2.15 7.17
N ALA A 37 13.55 2.14 8.29
CA ALA A 37 15.01 2.24 8.29
C ALA A 37 15.72 1.06 7.59
N ASN A 38 15.03 -0.06 7.38
CA ASN A 38 15.57 -1.25 6.73
C ASN A 38 15.21 -1.28 5.23
N GLY A 39 14.50 -0.27 4.72
CA GLY A 39 14.05 -0.21 3.34
C GLY A 39 12.79 -1.03 3.03
N ASN A 40 12.07 -1.51 4.04
CA ASN A 40 10.79 -2.20 3.83
C ASN A 40 9.68 -1.17 3.64
N ILE A 41 8.74 -1.46 2.73
CA ILE A 41 7.57 -0.59 2.56
C ILE A 41 6.60 -0.75 3.74
N VAL A 42 6.26 0.37 4.38
CA VAL A 42 5.34 0.43 5.54
C VAL A 42 3.99 1.08 5.21
N ALA A 43 3.91 1.87 4.14
CA ALA A 43 2.65 2.43 3.66
C ALA A 43 2.75 2.95 2.22
N LEU A 44 1.60 3.06 1.56
CA LEU A 44 1.38 3.94 0.42
C LEU A 44 0.47 5.08 0.85
N SER A 45 0.93 6.31 0.68
CA SER A 45 0.13 7.51 0.90
C SER A 45 -0.22 8.12 -0.46
N PHE A 46 -1.47 8.51 -0.68
CA PHE A 46 -1.89 9.13 -1.92
C PHE A 46 -2.95 10.20 -1.67
N ARG A 47 -3.17 11.08 -2.64
CA ARG A 47 -4.27 12.04 -2.58
C ARG A 47 -5.05 12.06 -3.88
N ILE A 48 -6.34 12.39 -3.76
CA ILE A 48 -7.26 12.59 -4.88
C ILE A 48 -7.84 14.00 -4.79
N LEU A 49 -8.34 14.52 -5.91
CA LEU A 49 -9.15 15.72 -5.93
C LEU A 49 -10.63 15.32 -6.00
N ALA A 50 -11.40 15.61 -4.96
CA ALA A 50 -12.84 15.38 -4.91
C ALA A 50 -13.55 16.69 -4.59
N ASP A 51 -14.50 17.10 -5.43
CA ASP A 51 -15.27 18.35 -5.27
C ASP A 51 -14.39 19.60 -5.06
N GLY A 52 -13.23 19.66 -5.73
CA GLY A 52 -12.28 20.76 -5.62
C GLY A 52 -11.41 20.74 -4.37
N GLN A 53 -11.56 19.72 -3.51
CA GLN A 53 -10.76 19.53 -2.31
C GLN A 53 -9.78 18.36 -2.47
N GLU A 54 -8.53 18.57 -2.06
CA GLU A 54 -7.57 17.47 -1.95
C GLU A 54 -7.88 16.62 -0.71
N ILE A 55 -8.10 15.32 -0.93
CA ILE A 55 -8.31 14.33 0.13
C ILE A 55 -7.12 13.37 0.14
N ALA A 56 -6.43 13.27 1.28
CA ALA A 56 -5.29 12.40 1.47
C ALA A 56 -5.68 11.08 2.16
N PHE A 57 -5.11 9.99 1.68
CA PHE A 57 -5.28 8.64 2.18
C PHE A 57 -3.93 8.02 2.53
N LYS A 58 -3.95 7.11 3.50
CA LYS A 58 -2.79 6.27 3.87
C LYS A 58 -3.22 4.82 3.93
N LEU A 59 -2.53 3.98 3.16
CA LEU A 59 -2.68 2.53 3.12
C LEU A 59 -1.48 1.91 3.83
N PRO A 60 -1.56 1.64 5.16
CA PRO A 60 -0.48 1.00 5.89
C PRO A 60 -0.35 -0.48 5.52
N THR A 61 0.87 -1.00 5.58
CA THR A 61 1.10 -2.45 5.58
C THR A 61 0.94 -2.98 7.01
N ALA A 62 0.18 -4.05 7.18
CA ALA A 62 -0.03 -4.71 8.48
C ALA A 62 0.23 -6.21 8.32
N TRP A 63 1.50 -6.52 8.03
CA TRP A 63 1.93 -7.87 7.63
C TRP A 63 2.31 -8.73 8.85
N GLU A 64 2.63 -8.11 9.98
CA GLU A 64 3.07 -8.78 11.21
C GLU A 64 2.05 -9.78 11.75
N PRO A 65 0.73 -9.48 11.77
CA PRO A 65 -0.27 -10.48 12.16
C PRO A 65 -0.29 -11.69 11.23
N VAL A 66 -0.03 -11.52 9.93
CA VAL A 66 0.04 -12.60 8.95
C VAL A 66 1.26 -13.47 9.20
N GLN A 67 2.44 -12.86 9.42
CA GLN A 67 3.66 -13.60 9.69
C GLN A 67 3.54 -14.50 10.92
N LYS A 68 2.86 -14.05 11.99
CA LYS A 68 2.65 -14.85 13.21
C LYS A 68 1.83 -16.14 12.99
N THR A 69 1.18 -16.28 11.83
CA THR A 69 0.37 -17.45 11.46
C THR A 69 1.05 -18.41 10.47
N LEU A 70 2.30 -18.11 10.10
CA LEU A 70 3.17 -18.97 9.30
C LEU A 70 4.03 -19.86 10.21
#